data_AF-A0A4R1HH84-F1
#
_entry.id   AF-A0A4R1HH84-F1
#
_cell.length_a   1.000
_cell.length_b   1.000
_cell.length_c   1.000
_cell.angle_alpha   90.00
_cell.angle_beta   90.00
_cell.angle_gamma   90.00
#
_symmetry.space_group_name_H-M   'P 1'
#
loop_
_entity.id
_entity.type
_entity.pdbx_description
1 polymer ?
#
loop_
_entity_poly.entity_id
_entity_poly.type
_entity_poly.pdbx_seq_one_letter_code
_entity_poly.pdbx_strand_id
1 'polypeptide(L)' 'MIQRSKRGLSAHEAAQMQRELRAFHHVTRTWAGKLPIGEPAYVALESLNSGLILMDRQLQGAMDGERKAWPAGHEGLP' A
#
# COMPACT_ATOMS: atom_id res chain seq x y z
N MET A 1 7.42 -3.49 22.07
CA MET A 1 8.16 -2.55 21.20
C MET A 1 8.50 -3.29 19.90
N ILE A 2 8.14 -2.78 18.72
CA ILE A 2 8.47 -3.46 17.45
C ILE A 2 9.92 -3.14 17.09
N GLN A 3 10.78 -4.15 16.99
CA GLN A 3 12.18 -3.97 16.57
C GLN A 3 12.22 -3.77 15.05
N ARG A 4 12.63 -2.57 14.60
CA ARG A 4 12.75 -2.28 13.17
C ARG A 4 13.95 -3.02 12.59
N SER A 5 13.71 -3.79 11.52
CA SER A 5 14.78 -4.40 10.74
C SER A 5 15.47 -3.35 9.87
N LYS A 6 16.77 -3.53 9.62
CA LYS A 6 17.49 -2.82 8.55
C LYS A 6 17.16 -3.38 7.16
N ARG A 7 16.60 -4.59 7.09
CA ARG A 7 16.12 -5.19 5.84
C ARG A 7 14.83 -4.49 5.42
N GLY A 8 14.77 -4.12 4.14
CA GLY A 8 13.56 -3.59 3.52
C GLY A 8 12.44 -4.63 3.48
N LEU A 9 11.24 -4.15 3.17
CA LEU A 9 10.07 -4.98 2.91
C LEU A 9 10.30 -5.80 1.64
N SER A 10 10.11 -7.12 1.67
CA SER A 10 10.15 -7.92 0.43
C SER A 10 8.94 -7.62 -0.46
N ALA A 11 9.05 -7.92 -1.75
CA ALA A 11 7.98 -7.72 -2.72
C ALA A 11 6.77 -8.59 -2.38
N HIS A 12 6.99 -9.77 -1.80
CA HIS A 12 5.91 -10.63 -1.32
C HIS A 12 5.15 -9.99 -0.15
N GLU A 13 5.87 -9.50 0.87
CA GLU A 13 5.27 -8.79 2.01
C GLU A 13 4.59 -7.49 1.55
N ALA A 14 5.21 -6.75 0.63
CA ALA A 14 4.62 -5.55 0.03
C ALA A 14 3.33 -5.86 -0.72
N ALA A 15 3.29 -6.95 -1.49
CA ALA A 15 2.09 -7.39 -2.19
C ALA A 15 0.99 -7.81 -1.21
N GLN A 16 1.35 -8.49 -0.11
CA GLN A 16 0.38 -8.83 0.93
C GLN A 16 -0.20 -7.58 1.58
N MET A 17 0.65 -6.66 2.03
CA MET A 17 0.22 -5.39 2.62
C MET A 17 -0.65 -4.59 1.65
N GLN A 18 -0.31 -4.56 0.36
CA GLN A 18 -1.09 -3.83 -0.65
C GLN A 18 -2.50 -4.43 -0.82
N ARG A 19 -2.64 -5.77 -0.78
CA ARG A 19 -3.96 -6.43 -0.83
C ARG A 19 -4.82 -6.06 0.38
N GLU A 20 -4.26 -6.15 1.59
CA GLU A 20 -4.96 -5.78 2.83
C GLU A 20 -5.35 -4.30 2.82
N LEU A 21 -4.45 -3.44 2.37
CA LEU A 21 -4.67 -2.00 2.27
C LEU A 21 -5.79 -1.66 1.28
N ARG A 22 -5.83 -2.30 0.11
CA ARG A 22 -6.91 -2.12 -0.89
C ARG A 22 -8.27 -2.57 -0.36
N ALA A 23 -8.30 -3.68 0.37
CA ALA A 23 -9.53 -4.15 1.01
C ALA A 23 -10.04 -3.13 2.03
N PHE A 24 -9.15 -2.61 2.87
CA PHE A 24 -9.51 -1.57 3.85
C PHE A 24 -9.89 -0.23 3.19
N HIS A 25 -9.27 0.11 2.06
CA HIS A 25 -9.61 1.29 1.27
C HIS A 25 -11.03 1.23 0.72
N HIS A 26 -11.45 0.06 0.22
CA HIS A 26 -12.84 -0.16 -0.21
C HIS A 26 -13.84 0.04 0.94
N VAL A 27 -13.53 -0.47 2.12
CA VAL A 27 -14.36 -0.31 3.33
C VAL A 27 -14.44 1.17 3.74
N THR A 28 -13.31 1.87 3.75
CA THR A 28 -13.23 3.30 4.08
C THR A 28 -14.10 4.14 3.15
N ARG A 29 -14.07 3.87 1.83
CA ARG A 29 -14.92 4.55 0.84
C ARG A 29 -16.40 4.28 1.06
N THR A 30 -16.75 3.06 1.47
CA THR A 30 -18.14 2.68 1.80
C THR A 30 -18.64 3.44 3.04
N TRP A 31 -17.79 3.66 4.05
CA TRP A 31 -18.15 4.50 5.19
C TRP A 31 -18.30 5.97 4.80
N ALA A 32 -17.35 6.51 4.02
CA ALA A 32 -17.39 7.90 3.57
C ALA A 32 -18.65 8.21 2.75
N GLY A 33 -19.08 7.28 1.88
CA GLY A 33 -20.29 7.44 1.07
C GLY A 33 -21.61 7.45 1.86
N LYS A 34 -21.59 7.11 3.16
CA LYS A 34 -22.76 7.17 4.06
C LYS A 34 -22.85 8.49 4.83
N LEU A 35 -21.81 9.32 4.79
CA LEU A 35 -21.73 10.54 5.57
C LEU A 35 -22.10 11.77 4.74
N PRO A 36 -22.80 12.76 5.32
CA PRO A 36 -22.97 14.06 4.69
C PRO A 36 -21.62 14.74 4.44
N ILE A 37 -21.52 15.42 3.30
CA ILE A 37 -20.34 16.23 2.97
C ILE A 37 -20.19 17.35 4.00
N GLY A 38 -18.97 17.57 4.48
CA GLY A 38 -18.63 18.65 5.42
C GLY A 38 -18.70 18.26 6.89
N GLU A 39 -19.24 17.10 7.23
CA GLU A 39 -19.16 16.55 8.58
C GLU A 39 -17.69 16.24 8.96
N PRO A 40 -17.27 16.47 10.22
CA PRO A 40 -15.91 16.13 10.65
C PRO A 40 -15.53 14.67 10.37
N ALA A 41 -16.49 13.74 10.52
CA ALA A 41 -16.28 12.34 10.21
C ALA A 41 -16.04 12.09 8.71
N TYR A 42 -16.72 12.84 7.82
CA TYR A 42 -16.45 12.78 6.38
C TYR A 42 -15.04 13.28 6.05
N VAL A 43 -14.62 14.41 6.63
CA VAL A 43 -13.28 14.98 6.43
C VAL A 43 -12.18 14.03 6.92
N ALA A 44 -12.39 13.37 8.06
CA ALA A 44 -11.47 12.37 8.58
C ALA A 44 -11.32 11.17 7.64
N LEU A 45 -12.44 10.64 7.13
CA LEU A 45 -12.41 9.52 6.18
C LEU A 45 -11.82 9.91 4.82
N GLU A 46 -12.02 11.15 4.36
CA GLU A 46 -11.41 11.64 3.12
C GLU A 46 -9.88 11.80 3.25
N SER A 47 -9.42 12.25 4.42
CA SER A 47 -8.00 12.30 4.75
C SER A 47 -7.38 10.90 4.79
N LEU A 48 -8.08 9.93 5.40
CA LEU A 48 -7.66 8.54 5.42
C LEU A 48 -7.64 7.93 4.00
N ASN A 49 -8.67 8.19 3.19
CA ASN A 49 -8.79 7.78 1.79
C ASN A 49 -7.57 8.24 0.97
N SER A 50 -7.17 9.51 1.13
CA SER A 50 -5.97 10.07 0.48
C SER A 50 -4.68 9.38 0.94
N GLY A 51 -4.55 9.12 2.24
CA GLY A 51 -3.42 8.38 2.81
C GLY A 51 -3.31 6.95 2.25
N LEU A 52 -4.43 6.24 2.12
CA LEU A 52 -4.48 4.89 1.55
C LEU A 52 -4.06 4.87 0.08
N ILE A 53 -4.51 5.84 -0.73
CA ILE A 53 -4.06 5.97 -2.14
C ILE A 53 -2.55 6.18 -2.22
N LEU A 54 -1.99 7.05 -1.36
CA LEU A 54 -0.55 7.28 -1.34
C LEU A 54 0.20 6.02 -0.95
N MET A 55 -0.23 5.33 0.11
CA MET A 55 0.40 4.10 0.58
C MET A 55 0.35 2.98 -0.47
N ASP A 56 -0.75 2.81 -1.21
CA ASP A 56 -0.85 1.84 -2.30
C ASP A 56 0.25 2.05 -3.36
N ARG A 57 0.49 3.31 -3.72
CA ARG A 57 1.54 3.70 -4.68
C ARG A 57 2.94 3.49 -4.13
N GLN A 58 3.18 3.74 -2.84
CA GLN A 58 4.49 3.49 -2.23
C GLN A 58 4.80 1.99 -2.15
N LEU A 59 3.81 1.16 -1.82
CA LEU A 59 3.95 -0.30 -1.84
C LEU A 59 4.20 -0.82 -3.27
N GLN A 60 3.54 -0.23 -4.27
CA GLN A 60 3.85 -0.53 -5.68
C GLN A 60 5.30 -0.20 -6.01
N GLY A 61 5.77 0.99 -5.64
CA GLY A 61 7.16 1.40 -5.84
C GLY A 61 8.18 0.48 -5.15
N ALA A 62 7.86 -0.04 -3.96
CA ALA A 62 8.70 -1.01 -3.26
C ALA A 62 8.83 -2.33 -4.04
N MET A 63 7.72 -2.87 -4.56
CA MET A 63 7.74 -4.08 -5.40
C MET A 63 8.53 -3.87 -6.69
N ASP A 64 8.34 -2.72 -7.34
CA ASP A 64 9.02 -2.39 -8.60
C ASP A 64 10.54 -2.19 -8.39
N GLY A 65 10.93 -1.62 -7.25
CA GLY A 65 12.34 -1.43 -6.87
C GLY A 65 13.08 -2.76 -6.72
N GLU A 66 12.46 -3.76 -6.11
CA GLU A 66 13.04 -5.11 -6.00
C GLU A 66 13.09 -5.82 -7.35
N ARG A 67 12.06 -5.68 -8.20
CA ARG A 67 12.08 -6.24 -9.56
C ARG A 67 13.23 -5.67 -10.40
N LYS A 68 13.57 -4.40 -10.23
CA LYS A 68 14.71 -3.76 -10.92
C LYS A 68 16.08 -4.19 -10.37
N ALA A 69 16.14 -4.65 -9.12
CA ALA A 69 17.39 -5.16 -8.54
C ALA A 69 17.82 -6.50 -9.15
N TRP A 70 16.93 -7.20 -9.86
CA TRP A 70 17.25 -8.39 -10.65
C TRP A 70 17.38 -8.02 -12.13
N PRO A 71 18.56 -8.14 -12.77
CA PRO A 71 18.67 -7.90 -14.20
C PRO A 71 17.86 -8.94 -14.98
N ALA A 72 17.08 -8.49 -15.97
CA ALA A 72 16.53 -9.37 -17.00
C ALA A 72 17.72 -9.90 -17.84
N GLY A 73 18.24 -11.08 -17.48
CA GLY A 73 19.39 -11.67 -18.16
C GLY A 73 20.03 -12.90 -17.51
N HIS A 74 19.57 -13.35 -16.34
CA HIS A 74 20.07 -14.58 -15.70
C HIS A 74 19.06 -15.73 -15.72
N GLU A 75 18.37 -15.92 -16.85
CA GLU A 75 17.83 -17.24 -17.19
C GLU A 75 18.92 -18.01 -17.94
N GLY A 76 19.64 -18.87 -17.23
CA GLY A 76 20.51 -19.89 -17.81
C GLY A 76 21.95 -19.47 -18.04
N LEU A 77 22.78 -19.61 -17.01
CA LEU A 77 24.16 -20.11 -17.16
C LEU A 77 24.42 -21.08 -15.98
N PRO A 78 25.15 -22.19 -16.23
CA PRO A 78 25.13 -23.41 -15.42
C PRO A 78 25.60 -23.23 -13.97
#